data_AF-A0A0C2CIZ7-F1
#
_entry.id   AF-A0A0C2CIZ7-F1
#
_cell.length_a   1.000
_cell.length_b   1.000
_cell.length_c   1.000
_cell.angle_alpha   90.00
_cell.angle_beta   90.00
_cell.angle_gamma   90.00
#
_symmetry.space_group_name_H-M   'P 1'
#
loop_
_entity.id
_entity.type
_entity.pdbx_description
1 polymer ?
#
loop_
_entity_poly.entity_id
_entity_poly.type
_entity_poly.pdbx_seq_one_letter_code
_entity_poly.pdbx_strand_id
1 'polypeptide(L)'
;MHRGRIWENASIARNAYMTGASVRPHGYPHFTTFMLVLSGKKACVHVHGFLPYLLLRVGGNFTPTLEQRMKDKINRLIQREFAVSQNQEEKQTTGNFVYKIEPMMRKSIYGYHEEMEQFVKIYFLNPMHRARLFAALSKEVDEFPVMQPFEAHTPFVLQFFIDNSIFGMDEIAFKQVQYRVGQQCDSQDKIFGELTVGDVINDTDRTSFSTSLLSPVPPITCCAIECDAMASDIMNKQLHSANVHSCNPGLEYIWREEAARCAAQGRKLEDTFNN
;
A
#
# COMPACT_ATOMS: atom_id res chain seq x y z
N MET A 1 28.37 -4.78 26.20
CA MET A 1 28.39 -3.64 25.25
C MET A 1 27.39 -3.91 24.16
N HIS A 2 26.60 -2.89 23.80
CA HIS A 2 25.27 -2.95 23.20
C HIS A 2 25.15 -3.73 21.89
N ARG A 3 24.21 -4.69 21.85
CA ARG A 3 23.55 -5.16 20.63
C ARG A 3 22.03 -5.10 20.85
N GLY A 4 21.35 -4.27 20.04
CA GLY A 4 20.05 -4.63 19.48
C GLY A 4 18.77 -4.28 20.25
N ARG A 5 18.62 -3.08 20.82
CA ARG A 5 17.28 -2.52 21.14
C ARG A 5 16.77 -1.66 19.99
N ILE A 6 16.41 -2.31 18.87
CA ILE A 6 15.77 -1.65 17.71
C ILE A 6 14.37 -2.26 17.44
N TRP A 7 13.99 -3.33 18.16
CA TRP A 7 12.82 -4.15 17.84
C TRP A 7 11.63 -4.01 18.82
N GLU A 8 11.70 -3.13 19.83
CA GLU A 8 10.65 -3.02 20.86
C GLU A 8 9.47 -2.10 20.46
N ASN A 9 9.58 -1.32 19.38
CA ASN A 9 8.51 -0.41 18.94
C ASN A 9 7.78 -0.85 17.66
N ALA A 10 8.14 -1.99 17.07
CA ALA A 10 7.41 -2.53 15.92
C ALA A 10 6.11 -3.15 16.42
N SER A 11 4.98 -2.50 16.16
CA SER A 11 3.67 -3.10 16.37
C SER A 11 3.49 -4.22 15.34
N ILE A 12 3.85 -5.45 15.71
CA ILE A 12 3.63 -6.65 14.91
C ILE A 12 2.22 -7.14 15.19
N ALA A 13 1.43 -7.30 14.13
CA ALA A 13 0.12 -7.90 14.23
C ALA A 13 -0.05 -9.02 13.22
N ARG A 14 -0.68 -10.10 13.70
CA ARG A 14 -0.97 -11.34 12.99
C ARG A 14 -2.32 -11.28 12.29
N ASN A 15 -2.45 -12.03 11.20
CA ASN A 15 -3.72 -12.32 10.54
C ASN A 15 -4.45 -11.04 10.09
N ALA A 16 -3.82 -10.29 9.20
CA ALA A 16 -4.42 -9.10 8.59
C ALA A 16 -5.42 -9.49 7.47
N TYR A 17 -6.64 -8.97 7.58
CA TYR A 17 -7.67 -8.97 6.55
C TYR A 17 -8.03 -7.54 6.19
N MET A 18 -7.82 -7.15 4.93
CA MET A 18 -8.25 -5.83 4.46
C MET A 18 -9.69 -5.84 3.98
N THR A 19 -10.50 -4.95 4.52
CA THR A 19 -11.88 -4.73 4.09
C THR A 19 -11.93 -3.47 3.25
N GLY A 20 -11.60 -3.61 1.97
CA GLY A 20 -11.83 -2.59 0.95
C GLY A 20 -10.93 -1.35 1.02
N ALA A 21 -10.87 -0.64 -0.11
CA ALA A 21 -10.32 0.71 -0.19
C ALA A 21 -11.49 1.69 -0.13
N SER A 22 -11.42 2.68 0.76
CA SER A 22 -12.45 3.71 0.87
C SER A 22 -11.86 5.07 0.52
N VAL A 23 -12.61 5.85 -0.27
CA VAL A 23 -12.26 7.22 -0.62
C VAL A 23 -13.32 8.13 -0.02
N ARG A 24 -12.92 9.04 0.87
CA ARG A 24 -13.82 10.10 1.33
C ARG A 24 -13.96 11.15 0.23
N PRO A 25 -15.12 11.79 0.04
CA PRO A 25 -15.39 12.70 -1.07
C PRO A 25 -14.45 13.91 -1.19
N HIS A 26 -13.65 14.23 -0.16
CA HIS A 26 -12.63 15.28 -0.15
C HIS A 26 -11.26 14.78 0.35
N GLY A 27 -11.05 13.46 0.42
CA GLY A 27 -9.90 12.87 1.10
C GLY A 27 -9.08 11.93 0.21
N TYR A 28 -7.81 11.78 0.56
CA TYR A 28 -6.92 10.77 -0.01
C TYR A 28 -7.49 9.35 0.22
N PRO A 29 -7.22 8.41 -0.70
CA PRO A 29 -7.61 7.03 -0.51
C PRO A 29 -6.91 6.45 0.72
N HIS A 30 -7.66 5.68 1.50
CA HIS A 30 -7.12 4.94 2.64
C HIS A 30 -7.61 3.50 2.61
N PHE A 31 -6.82 2.64 3.22
CA PHE A 31 -7.08 1.23 3.36
C PHE A 31 -7.39 0.89 4.80
N THR A 32 -8.46 0.15 5.04
CA THR A 32 -8.81 -0.32 6.38
C THR A 32 -8.49 -1.79 6.50
N THR A 33 -7.62 -2.12 7.46
CA THR A 33 -7.11 -3.47 7.71
C THR A 33 -7.50 -3.90 9.11
N PHE A 34 -8.18 -5.04 9.23
CA PHE A 34 -8.47 -5.68 10.50
C PHE A 34 -7.44 -6.76 10.78
N MET A 35 -6.89 -6.79 11.98
CA MET A 35 -5.81 -7.68 12.35
C MET A 35 -5.90 -8.10 13.82
N LEU A 36 -5.19 -9.16 14.18
CA LEU A 36 -5.07 -9.64 15.54
C LEU A 36 -3.67 -9.32 16.06
N VAL A 37 -3.56 -8.54 17.11
CA VAL A 37 -2.28 -8.31 17.77
C VAL A 37 -1.79 -9.61 18.44
N LEU A 38 -0.47 -9.78 18.60
CA LEU A 38 0.12 -10.92 19.33
C LEU A 38 -0.46 -11.15 20.73
N SER A 39 -0.96 -10.09 21.37
CA SER A 39 -1.67 -10.14 22.66
C SER A 39 -3.09 -10.67 22.60
N GLY A 40 -3.61 -11.02 21.42
CA GLY A 40 -4.97 -11.51 21.19
C GLY A 40 -6.04 -10.41 21.05
N LYS A 41 -5.67 -9.13 21.12
CA LYS A 41 -6.60 -8.01 20.89
C LYS A 41 -6.85 -7.79 19.40
N LYS A 42 -8.11 -7.54 19.03
CA LYS A 42 -8.47 -7.12 17.67
C LYS A 42 -8.04 -5.67 17.45
N ALA A 43 -7.29 -5.42 16.39
CA ALA A 43 -6.84 -4.11 15.98
C ALA A 43 -7.36 -3.74 14.58
N CYS A 44 -7.65 -2.46 14.39
CA CYS A 44 -7.96 -1.86 13.09
C CYS A 44 -6.87 -0.85 12.74
N VAL A 45 -6.29 -1.01 11.55
CA VAL A 45 -5.27 -0.09 11.02
C VAL A 45 -5.80 0.57 9.77
N HIS A 46 -5.77 1.90 9.77
CA HIS A 46 -6.03 2.71 8.60
C HIS A 46 -4.71 3.11 7.96
N VAL A 47 -4.42 2.57 6.78
CA VAL A 47 -3.21 2.88 6.04
C VAL A 47 -3.48 3.99 5.04
N HIS A 48 -2.67 5.05 5.10
CA HIS A 48 -2.77 6.25 4.27
C HIS A 48 -1.58 6.40 3.33
N GLY A 49 -1.71 7.30 2.34
CA GLY A 49 -0.59 7.72 1.50
C GLY A 49 -0.26 6.80 0.32
N PHE A 50 -1.07 5.77 0.05
CA PHE A 50 -0.93 4.93 -1.14
C PHE A 50 -1.89 5.39 -2.25
N LEU A 51 -1.33 5.78 -3.39
CA LEU A 51 -2.11 6.32 -4.51
C LEU A 51 -2.28 5.29 -5.63
N PRO A 52 -3.48 5.15 -6.22
CA PRO A 52 -3.70 4.30 -7.38
C PRO A 52 -2.87 4.80 -8.57
N TYR A 53 -2.27 3.86 -9.29
CA TYR A 53 -1.47 4.18 -10.46
C TYR A 53 -1.74 3.28 -11.67
N LEU A 54 -1.36 3.80 -12.83
CA LEU A 54 -1.38 3.13 -14.13
C LEU A 54 -0.04 3.38 -14.83
N LEU A 55 0.42 2.41 -15.62
CA LEU A 55 1.64 2.53 -16.41
C LEU A 55 1.31 2.69 -17.90
N LEU A 56 2.02 3.58 -18.60
CA LEU A 56 1.96 3.72 -20.06
C LEU A 56 3.34 3.78 -20.68
N ARG A 57 3.47 3.26 -21.90
CA ARG A 57 4.66 3.37 -22.72
C ARG A 57 4.70 4.75 -23.40
N VAL A 58 5.86 5.40 -23.42
CA VAL A 58 6.03 6.74 -24.03
C VAL A 58 6.36 6.64 -25.51
N GLY A 59 7.10 5.61 -25.93
CA GLY A 59 7.51 5.42 -27.33
C GLY A 59 8.62 6.36 -27.82
N GLY A 60 9.24 7.12 -26.91
CA GLY A 60 10.32 8.05 -27.22
C GLY A 60 10.79 8.79 -25.97
N ASN A 61 11.57 9.86 -26.16
CA ASN A 61 12.14 10.64 -25.06
C ASN A 61 11.06 11.44 -24.31
N PHE A 62 11.00 11.27 -22.99
CA PHE A 62 10.13 12.07 -22.13
C PHE A 62 10.61 13.52 -22.08
N THR A 63 9.81 14.43 -22.63
CA THR A 63 10.02 15.87 -22.58
C THR A 63 8.91 16.53 -21.76
N PRO A 64 9.15 17.67 -21.11
CA PRO A 64 8.13 18.34 -20.31
C PRO A 64 6.93 18.79 -21.14
N THR A 65 7.12 19.07 -22.43
CA THR A 65 6.05 19.38 -23.38
C THR A 65 5.16 18.15 -23.66
N LEU A 66 5.78 16.96 -23.76
CA LEU A 66 5.05 15.70 -23.90
C LEU A 66 4.25 15.37 -22.64
N GLU A 67 4.80 15.62 -21.46
CA GLU A 67 4.08 15.41 -20.19
C GLU A 67 2.76 16.19 -20.14
N GLN A 68 2.77 17.48 -20.51
CA GLN A 68 1.57 18.31 -20.53
C GLN A 68 0.56 17.79 -21.56
N ARG A 69 1.01 17.45 -22.78
CA ARG A 69 0.14 16.85 -23.81
C ARG A 69 -0.49 15.53 -23.36
N MET A 70 0.28 14.69 -22.65
CA MET A 70 -0.22 13.43 -22.09
C MET A 70 -1.26 13.71 -20.99
N LYS A 71 -1.01 14.66 -20.08
CA LYS A 71 -1.99 15.06 -19.06
C LYS A 71 -3.29 15.54 -19.68
N ASP A 72 -3.20 16.43 -20.67
CA ASP A 72 -4.37 16.95 -21.38
C ASP A 72 -5.15 15.85 -22.10
N LYS A 73 -4.44 14.93 -22.78
CA LYS A 73 -5.07 13.78 -23.43
C LYS A 73 -5.77 12.90 -22.40
N ILE A 74 -5.08 12.50 -21.33
CA ILE A 74 -5.64 11.66 -20.26
C ILE A 74 -6.88 12.31 -19.63
N ASN A 75 -6.83 13.61 -19.33
CA ASN A 75 -7.95 14.33 -18.75
C ASN A 75 -9.17 14.31 -19.69
N ARG A 76 -8.97 14.53 -21.00
CA ARG A 76 -10.05 14.44 -22.00
C ARG A 76 -10.64 13.03 -22.10
N LEU A 77 -9.80 11.98 -22.05
CA LEU A 77 -10.26 10.59 -22.08
C LEU A 77 -11.13 10.25 -20.88
N ILE A 78 -10.69 10.66 -19.69
CA ILE A 78 -11.44 10.46 -18.45
C ILE A 78 -12.78 11.19 -18.51
N GLN A 79 -12.79 12.46 -18.95
CA GLN A 79 -14.02 13.25 -19.11
C GLN A 79 -15.00 12.59 -20.08
N ARG A 80 -14.51 12.10 -21.23
CA ARG A 80 -15.33 11.40 -22.21
C ARG A 80 -15.98 10.15 -21.62
N GLU A 81 -15.23 9.33 -20.89
CA GLU A 81 -15.78 8.12 -20.26
C GLU A 81 -16.78 8.43 -19.14
N PHE A 82 -16.59 9.53 -18.41
CA PHE A 82 -17.57 10.00 -17.43
C PHE A 82 -18.88 10.42 -18.10
N ALA A 83 -18.80 11.20 -19.18
CA ALA A 83 -19.97 11.64 -19.94
C ALA A 83 -20.76 10.47 -20.56
N VAL A 84 -20.09 9.39 -20.96
CA VAL A 84 -20.74 8.18 -21.49
C VAL A 84 -21.47 7.39 -20.40
N SER A 85 -21.00 7.44 -19.15
CA SER A 85 -21.52 6.62 -18.06
C SER A 85 -22.64 7.28 -17.26
N GLN A 86 -22.76 8.61 -17.30
CA GLN A 86 -23.83 9.35 -16.64
C GLN A 86 -24.64 10.13 -17.67
N ASN A 87 -25.84 9.65 -17.96
CA ASN A 87 -26.82 10.29 -18.84
C ASN A 87 -27.41 11.58 -18.22
N GLN A 88 -26.59 12.57 -17.83
CA GLN A 88 -26.98 13.98 -17.64
C GLN A 88 -25.85 14.85 -17.07
N GLU A 89 -25.64 15.98 -17.75
CA GLU A 89 -25.45 17.37 -17.29
C GLU A 89 -24.99 17.71 -15.85
N GLU A 90 -24.22 16.88 -15.16
CA GLU A 90 -23.37 17.43 -14.10
C GLU A 90 -22.20 18.13 -14.79
N LYS A 91 -22.16 19.47 -14.67
CA LYS A 91 -21.00 20.31 -14.97
C LYS A 91 -19.82 19.82 -14.13
N GLN A 92 -19.19 18.72 -14.55
CA GLN A 92 -18.02 18.20 -13.89
C GLN A 92 -16.90 19.17 -14.19
N THR A 93 -16.41 19.76 -13.11
CA THR A 93 -15.34 20.73 -13.09
C THR A 93 -14.24 20.34 -14.08
N THR A 94 -13.73 21.33 -14.79
CA THR A 94 -12.48 21.28 -15.56
C THR A 94 -11.32 21.00 -14.59
N GLY A 95 -11.30 19.82 -14.01
CA GLY A 95 -10.37 19.38 -12.99
C GLY A 95 -9.30 18.53 -13.63
N ASN A 96 -8.05 18.79 -13.25
CA ASN A 96 -6.96 17.85 -13.52
C ASN A 96 -7.22 16.57 -12.71
N PHE A 97 -7.55 15.46 -13.40
CA PHE A 97 -7.81 14.17 -12.75
C PHE A 97 -6.50 13.46 -12.35
N VAL A 98 -5.42 13.78 -13.06
CA VAL A 98 -4.07 13.26 -12.84
C VAL A 98 -3.41 14.02 -11.68
N TYR A 99 -2.90 13.28 -10.70
CA TYR A 99 -2.15 13.85 -9.57
C TYR A 99 -0.70 14.14 -9.94
N LYS A 100 0.02 13.13 -10.42
CA LYS A 100 1.44 13.20 -10.79
C LYS A 100 1.73 12.22 -11.92
N ILE A 101 2.66 12.58 -12.79
CA ILE A 101 3.29 11.67 -13.75
C ILE A 101 4.75 11.53 -13.39
N GLU A 102 5.24 10.30 -13.34
CA GLU A 102 6.63 9.98 -13.01
C GLU A 102 7.25 9.12 -14.12
N PRO A 103 8.27 9.63 -14.84
CA PRO A 103 8.96 8.84 -15.85
C PRO A 103 9.84 7.78 -15.19
N MET A 104 9.90 6.59 -15.78
CA MET A 104 10.72 5.48 -15.30
C MET A 104 11.20 4.60 -16.45
N MET A 105 12.37 3.98 -16.28
CA MET A 105 12.86 2.96 -17.22
C MET A 105 12.42 1.57 -16.74
N ARG A 106 11.72 0.84 -17.59
CA ARG A 106 11.19 -0.51 -17.30
C ARG A 106 11.21 -1.37 -18.56
N LYS A 107 11.01 -2.67 -18.37
CA LYS A 107 10.93 -3.66 -19.43
C LYS A 107 9.60 -4.40 -19.32
N SER A 108 8.94 -4.59 -20.45
CA SER A 108 7.70 -5.37 -20.50
C SER A 108 7.98 -6.84 -20.23
N ILE A 109 7.10 -7.48 -19.48
CA ILE A 109 7.11 -8.95 -19.26
C ILE A 109 6.63 -9.68 -20.51
N TYR A 110 5.70 -9.09 -21.26
CA TYR A 110 5.17 -9.68 -22.49
C TYR A 110 6.12 -9.40 -23.67
N GLY A 111 6.63 -10.49 -24.26
CA GLY A 111 7.59 -10.46 -25.36
C GLY A 111 9.05 -10.43 -24.91
N TYR A 112 9.97 -10.77 -25.81
CA TYR A 112 11.40 -10.60 -25.57
C TYR A 112 11.83 -9.18 -25.95
N HIS A 113 12.33 -8.44 -24.97
CA HIS A 113 12.84 -7.07 -25.14
C HIS A 113 14.27 -7.04 -24.63
N GLU A 114 15.27 -6.68 -25.42
CA GLU A 114 16.65 -6.63 -24.92
C GLU A 114 16.90 -5.36 -24.11
N GLU A 115 16.41 -4.23 -24.62
CA GLU A 115 16.64 -2.91 -24.05
C GLU A 115 15.57 -2.47 -23.05
N MET A 116 15.95 -1.54 -22.17
CA MET A 116 15.02 -0.86 -21.27
C MET A 116 14.27 0.22 -22.03
N GLU A 117 12.95 0.27 -21.87
CA GLU A 117 12.10 1.25 -22.52
C GLU A 117 11.63 2.32 -21.52
N GLN A 118 11.25 3.48 -22.06
CA GLN A 118 10.74 4.57 -21.27
C GLN A 118 9.22 4.42 -21.03
N PHE A 119 8.87 4.29 -19.76
CA PHE A 119 7.50 4.23 -19.26
C PHE A 119 7.19 5.45 -18.40
N VAL A 120 5.89 5.72 -18.24
CA VAL A 120 5.39 6.72 -17.28
C VAL A 120 4.43 6.06 -16.31
N LYS A 121 4.61 6.36 -15.03
CA LYS A 121 3.71 6.00 -13.95
C LYS A 121 2.80 7.18 -13.64
N ILE A 122 1.50 7.00 -13.85
CA ILE A 122 0.48 8.03 -13.70
C ILE A 122 -0.28 7.74 -12.42
N TYR A 123 -0.25 8.69 -11.49
CA TYR A 123 -0.94 8.60 -10.20
C TYR A 123 -2.26 9.36 -10.22
N PHE A 124 -3.25 8.82 -9.54
CA PHE A 124 -4.57 9.42 -9.38
C PHE A 124 -4.88 9.61 -7.89
N LEU A 125 -5.71 10.61 -7.57
CA LEU A 125 -6.26 10.75 -6.22
C LEU A 125 -7.39 9.75 -5.98
N ASN A 126 -8.25 9.53 -6.97
CA ASN A 126 -9.38 8.62 -6.87
C ASN A 126 -9.13 7.34 -7.69
N PRO A 127 -9.22 6.12 -7.11
CA PRO A 127 -9.12 4.86 -7.83
C PRO A 127 -10.15 4.70 -8.95
N MET A 128 -11.29 5.38 -8.86
CA MET A 128 -12.28 5.39 -9.94
C MET A 128 -11.73 6.03 -11.21
N HIS A 129 -10.93 7.11 -11.11
CA HIS A 129 -10.35 7.77 -12.28
C HIS A 129 -9.40 6.83 -13.02
N ARG A 130 -8.62 6.03 -12.28
CA ARG A 130 -7.76 4.98 -12.84
C ARG A 130 -8.58 3.96 -13.63
N ALA A 131 -9.69 3.46 -13.06
CA ALA A 131 -10.55 2.49 -13.73
C ALA A 131 -11.22 3.05 -15.00
N ARG A 132 -11.65 4.32 -14.97
CA ARG A 132 -12.20 5.02 -16.14
C ARG A 132 -11.15 5.22 -17.23
N LEU A 133 -9.94 5.63 -16.86
CA LEU A 133 -8.86 5.77 -17.82
C LEU A 133 -8.51 4.42 -18.47
N PHE A 134 -8.46 3.33 -17.69
CA PHE A 134 -8.24 1.99 -18.25
C PHE A 134 -9.29 1.62 -19.29
N ALA A 135 -10.58 1.87 -19.01
CA ALA A 135 -11.66 1.64 -19.96
C ALA A 135 -11.54 2.51 -21.23
N ALA A 136 -11.18 3.80 -21.07
CA ALA A 136 -10.95 4.71 -22.19
C ALA A 136 -9.82 4.24 -23.10
N LEU A 137 -8.66 3.93 -22.49
CA LEU A 137 -7.47 3.50 -23.21
C LEU A 137 -7.69 2.17 -23.91
N SER A 138 -8.40 1.23 -23.28
CA SER A 138 -8.72 -0.06 -23.89
C SER A 138 -9.50 0.09 -25.20
N LYS A 139 -10.29 1.16 -25.38
CA LYS A 139 -10.98 1.47 -26.63
C LYS A 139 -10.06 2.14 -27.67
N GLU A 140 -9.08 2.93 -27.23
CA GLU A 140 -8.13 3.61 -28.13
C GLU A 140 -6.98 2.69 -28.60
N VAL A 141 -6.72 1.59 -27.89
CA VAL A 141 -5.62 0.67 -28.20
C VAL A 141 -5.73 0.07 -29.61
N ASP A 142 -6.95 -0.13 -30.12
CA ASP A 142 -7.17 -0.66 -31.47
C ASP A 142 -6.63 0.29 -32.56
N GLU A 143 -6.72 1.61 -32.34
CA GLU A 143 -6.22 2.64 -33.27
C GLU A 143 -4.77 3.05 -32.95
N PHE A 144 -4.42 3.10 -31.66
CA PHE A 144 -3.11 3.55 -31.17
C PHE A 144 -2.49 2.51 -30.22
N PRO A 145 -1.76 1.51 -30.74
CA PRO A 145 -1.17 0.44 -29.93
C PRO A 145 -0.19 0.92 -28.84
N VAL A 146 0.47 2.07 -29.06
CA VAL A 146 1.42 2.66 -28.09
C VAL A 146 0.72 3.03 -26.77
N MET A 147 -0.60 3.25 -26.78
CA MET A 147 -1.39 3.64 -25.61
C MET A 147 -1.86 2.46 -24.77
N GLN A 148 -1.32 1.25 -25.01
CA GLN A 148 -1.65 0.08 -24.22
C GLN A 148 -1.37 0.32 -22.72
N PRO A 149 -2.39 0.16 -21.87
CA PRO A 149 -2.23 0.32 -20.43
C PRO A 149 -1.56 -0.89 -19.79
N PHE A 150 -0.51 -0.65 -19.00
CA PHE A 150 0.22 -1.66 -18.24
C PHE A 150 -0.17 -1.62 -16.76
N GLU A 151 -0.19 -2.80 -16.11
CA GLU A 151 -0.61 -3.01 -14.71
C GLU A 151 -2.02 -2.45 -14.35
N ALA A 152 -2.84 -2.24 -15.37
CA ALA A 152 -4.14 -1.60 -15.26
C ALA A 152 -5.24 -2.51 -14.73
N HIS A 153 -5.12 -3.80 -15.07
CA HIS A 153 -6.06 -4.85 -14.69
C HIS A 153 -5.97 -5.16 -13.19
N THR A 154 -4.86 -4.81 -12.53
CA THR A 154 -4.64 -5.11 -11.12
C THR A 154 -5.55 -4.23 -10.24
N PRO A 155 -6.44 -4.83 -9.43
CA PRO A 155 -7.25 -4.10 -8.45
C PRO A 155 -6.39 -3.23 -7.53
N PHE A 156 -6.91 -2.07 -7.11
CA PHE A 156 -6.18 -1.12 -6.28
C PHE A 156 -5.69 -1.73 -4.96
N VAL A 157 -6.53 -2.55 -4.34
CA VAL A 157 -6.19 -3.31 -3.12
C VAL A 157 -5.02 -4.28 -3.38
N LEU A 158 -5.02 -4.97 -4.52
CA LEU A 158 -3.94 -5.91 -4.85
C LEU A 158 -2.63 -5.19 -5.18
N GLN A 159 -2.67 -4.04 -5.84
CA GLN A 159 -1.48 -3.20 -6.03
C GLN A 159 -0.85 -2.81 -4.68
N PHE A 160 -1.68 -2.43 -3.71
CA PHE A 160 -1.20 -2.11 -2.35
C PHE A 160 -0.49 -3.30 -1.69
N PHE A 161 -1.04 -4.51 -1.81
CA PHE A 161 -0.41 -5.71 -1.27
C PHE A 161 0.91 -6.05 -1.94
N ILE A 162 0.96 -5.99 -3.27
CA ILE A 162 2.15 -6.31 -4.05
C ILE A 162 3.28 -5.33 -3.73
N ASP A 163 3.00 -4.02 -3.77
CA ASP A 163 4.02 -2.98 -3.57
C ASP A 163 4.64 -3.02 -2.16
N ASN A 164 3.83 -3.33 -1.14
CA ASN A 164 4.26 -3.40 0.25
C ASN A 164 4.66 -4.82 0.70
N SER A 165 4.63 -5.81 -0.20
CA SER A 165 4.93 -7.21 0.12
C SER A 165 4.08 -7.76 1.27
N ILE A 166 2.79 -7.41 1.29
CA ILE A 166 1.82 -7.90 2.28
C ILE A 166 1.18 -9.16 1.73
N PHE A 167 1.24 -10.24 2.51
CA PHE A 167 0.63 -11.51 2.18
C PHE A 167 -0.62 -11.73 3.05
N GLY A 168 -1.58 -12.49 2.51
CA GLY A 168 -2.78 -12.84 3.26
C GLY A 168 -2.42 -13.71 4.46
N MET A 169 -3.08 -13.48 5.60
CA MET A 169 -2.81 -14.19 6.86
C MET A 169 -1.39 -14.00 7.42
N ASP A 170 -0.64 -13.05 6.91
CA ASP A 170 0.73 -12.77 7.36
C ASP A 170 0.77 -11.66 8.42
N GLU A 171 1.93 -11.50 9.04
CA GLU A 171 2.21 -10.41 9.95
C GLU A 171 2.49 -9.12 9.18
N ILE A 172 1.89 -8.00 9.61
CA ILE A 172 2.24 -6.67 9.08
C ILE A 172 3.04 -5.94 10.15
N ALA A 173 4.22 -5.47 9.76
CA ALA A 173 5.12 -4.72 10.63
C ALA A 173 5.18 -3.26 10.19
N PHE A 174 4.87 -2.38 11.13
CA PHE A 174 4.93 -0.94 10.94
C PHE A 174 6.11 -0.34 11.72
N LYS A 175 6.81 0.59 11.09
CA LYS A 175 7.87 1.40 11.73
C LYS A 175 7.28 2.39 12.74
N GLN A 176 6.17 3.02 12.37
CA GLN A 176 5.48 4.02 13.17
C GLN A 176 3.96 3.90 12.97
N VAL A 177 3.22 4.09 14.06
CA VAL A 177 1.75 4.09 14.08
C VAL A 177 1.25 5.23 14.97
N GLN A 178 0.09 5.77 14.64
CA GLN A 178 -0.60 6.79 15.43
C GLN A 178 -1.91 6.21 15.94
N TYR A 179 -2.12 6.18 17.25
CA TYR A 179 -3.30 5.60 17.85
C TYR A 179 -4.47 6.58 17.82
N ARG A 180 -5.65 6.07 17.46
CA ARG A 180 -6.91 6.80 17.61
C ARG A 180 -7.48 6.50 18.99
N VAL A 181 -7.65 7.56 19.78
CA VAL A 181 -8.18 7.46 21.14
C VAL A 181 -9.53 8.17 21.19
N GLY A 182 -10.53 7.51 21.78
CA GLY A 182 -11.85 8.10 21.98
C GLY A 182 -11.83 9.14 23.10
N GLN A 183 -12.73 10.13 23.02
CA GLN A 183 -12.84 11.19 24.05
C GLN A 183 -13.30 10.69 25.43
N GLN A 184 -13.77 9.43 25.53
CA GLN A 184 -14.31 8.83 26.75
C GLN A 184 -13.46 7.66 27.29
N CYS A 185 -12.19 7.55 26.93
CA CYS A 185 -11.30 6.50 27.41
C CYS A 185 -10.61 6.91 28.72
N ASP A 186 -10.51 5.98 29.68
CA ASP A 186 -9.81 6.24 30.94
C ASP A 186 -8.30 6.29 30.67
N SER A 187 -7.61 7.26 31.26
CA SER A 187 -6.17 7.49 30.99
C SER A 187 -5.28 6.30 31.39
N GLN A 188 -5.78 5.37 32.22
CA GLN A 188 -5.05 4.17 32.64
C GLN A 188 -5.32 2.94 31.76
N ASP A 189 -6.21 3.05 30.77
CA ASP A 189 -6.49 1.93 29.88
C ASP A 189 -5.24 1.55 29.08
N LYS A 190 -4.91 0.26 29.09
CA LYS A 190 -3.76 -0.28 28.37
C LYS A 190 -4.14 -0.47 26.90
N ILE A 191 -3.51 0.30 26.03
CA ILE A 191 -3.68 0.18 24.57
C ILE A 191 -2.91 -1.06 24.11
N PHE A 192 -1.59 -1.04 24.24
CA PHE A 192 -0.70 -2.08 23.73
C PHE A 192 0.46 -2.33 24.70
N GLY A 193 0.59 -3.56 25.20
CA GLY A 193 1.63 -3.89 26.19
C GLY A 193 1.48 -3.06 27.47
N GLU A 194 2.52 -2.30 27.81
CA GLU A 194 2.54 -1.37 28.94
C GLU A 194 2.10 0.05 28.58
N LEU A 195 1.88 0.35 27.29
CA LEU A 195 1.49 1.68 26.82
C LEU A 195 0.05 2.01 27.24
N THR A 196 -0.11 3.09 27.99
CA THR A 196 -1.41 3.58 28.44
C THR A 196 -1.96 4.68 27.53
N VAL A 197 -3.28 4.89 27.59
CA VAL A 197 -3.94 6.02 26.93
C VAL A 197 -3.32 7.36 27.36
N GLY A 198 -2.96 7.50 28.63
CA GLY A 198 -2.29 8.69 29.15
C GLY A 198 -0.94 8.96 28.48
N ASP A 199 -0.15 7.93 28.22
CA ASP A 199 1.15 8.06 27.55
C ASP A 199 0.99 8.54 26.11
N VAL A 200 -0.03 8.05 25.39
CA VAL A 200 -0.31 8.45 24.01
C VAL A 200 -0.81 9.90 23.92
N ILE A 201 -1.69 10.32 24.85
CA ILE A 201 -2.23 11.68 24.87
C ILE A 201 -1.17 12.69 25.29
N ASN A 202 -0.34 12.33 26.28
CA ASN A 202 0.69 13.21 26.82
C ASN A 202 1.99 13.15 26.02
N ASP A 203 2.07 12.33 24.97
CA ASP A 203 3.21 12.24 24.08
C ASP A 203 3.47 13.61 23.43
N THR A 204 4.36 14.35 24.08
CA THR A 204 4.78 15.71 23.75
C THR A 204 6.14 15.72 23.09
N ASP A 205 6.65 14.56 22.65
CA ASP A 205 7.90 14.41 21.91
C ASP A 205 7.74 14.93 20.46
N ARG A 206 7.45 16.24 20.35
CA ARG A 206 7.69 17.08 19.17
C ARG A 206 9.19 17.33 19.00
N THR A 207 10.00 16.29 19.01
CA THR A 207 11.33 16.40 18.40
C THR A 207 11.12 16.43 16.88
N SER A 208 11.94 17.21 16.16
CA SER A 208 11.73 17.58 14.75
C SER A 208 11.67 16.42 13.74
N PHE A 209 11.74 15.17 14.20
CA PHE A 209 11.78 13.93 13.43
C PHE A 209 10.75 12.87 13.85
N SER A 210 10.03 13.03 14.97
CA SER A 210 9.01 12.06 15.41
C SER A 210 7.60 12.62 15.21
N THR A 211 6.74 11.89 14.50
CA THR A 211 5.30 12.20 14.46
C THR A 211 4.65 11.77 15.77
N SER A 212 3.69 12.58 16.26
CA SER A 212 2.96 12.29 17.50
C SER A 212 2.31 10.91 17.45
N LEU A 213 2.36 10.18 18.56
CA LEU A 213 1.66 8.90 18.73
C LEU A 213 0.14 9.05 18.72
N LEU A 214 -0.40 10.25 18.90
CA LEU A 214 -1.83 10.52 18.84
C LEU A 214 -2.27 10.86 17.41
N SER A 215 -3.25 10.12 16.91
CA SER A 215 -3.91 10.44 15.65
C SER A 215 -4.81 11.67 15.80
N PRO A 216 -4.89 12.56 14.79
CA PRO A 216 -5.80 13.70 14.81
C PRO A 216 -7.27 13.30 14.61
N VAL A 217 -7.57 12.02 14.32
CA VAL A 217 -8.91 11.53 13.99
C VAL A 217 -9.43 10.61 15.10
N PRO A 218 -10.69 10.75 15.55
CA PRO A 218 -11.27 9.85 16.54
C PRO A 218 -11.51 8.44 15.96
N PRO A 219 -11.61 7.40 16.82
CA PRO A 219 -11.97 6.05 16.40
C PRO A 219 -13.30 6.00 15.65
N ILE A 220 -13.38 5.18 14.60
CA ILE A 220 -14.60 4.96 13.80
C ILE A 220 -15.06 3.51 13.82
N THR A 221 -14.29 2.60 14.42
CA THR A 221 -14.58 1.16 14.49
C THR A 221 -14.82 0.70 15.93
N CYS A 222 -15.33 -0.52 16.09
CA CYS A 222 -15.51 -1.17 17.38
C CYS A 222 -14.31 -2.05 17.80
N CYS A 223 -13.14 -1.87 17.16
CA CYS A 223 -11.95 -2.66 17.50
C CYS A 223 -11.33 -2.17 18.82
N ALA A 224 -10.68 -3.08 19.55
CA ALA A 224 -10.05 -2.75 20.82
C ALA A 224 -8.88 -1.76 20.65
N ILE A 225 -8.18 -1.84 19.52
CA ILE A 225 -7.11 -0.92 19.14
C ILE A 225 -7.44 -0.37 17.76
N GLU A 226 -7.41 0.95 17.59
CA GLU A 226 -7.53 1.60 16.29
C GLU A 226 -6.34 2.53 16.08
N CYS A 227 -5.72 2.47 14.92
CA CYS A 227 -4.55 3.29 14.61
C CYS A 227 -4.49 3.66 13.13
N ASP A 228 -3.70 4.70 12.85
CA ASP A 228 -3.32 5.17 11.53
C ASP A 228 -1.85 4.84 11.28
N ALA A 229 -1.54 4.44 10.05
CA ALA A 229 -0.18 4.22 9.58
C ALA A 229 -0.01 4.82 8.18
N MET A 230 1.21 5.25 7.84
CA MET A 230 1.53 5.59 6.46
C MET A 230 2.00 4.35 5.72
N ALA A 231 1.66 4.25 4.43
CA ALA A 231 2.13 3.17 3.58
C ALA A 231 3.68 3.12 3.51
N SER A 232 4.35 4.27 3.64
CA SER A 232 5.82 4.36 3.71
C SER A 232 6.43 3.72 4.96
N ASP A 233 5.65 3.54 6.03
CA ASP A 233 6.12 2.98 7.29
C ASP A 233 5.99 1.46 7.35
N ILE A 234 5.48 0.82 6.30
CA ILE A 234 5.35 -0.64 6.21
C ILE A 234 6.74 -1.25 5.96
N MET A 235 7.16 -2.13 6.86
CA MET A 235 8.52 -2.71 6.86
C MET A 235 8.60 -4.09 6.21
N ASN A 236 7.47 -4.71 5.85
CA ASN A 236 7.39 -6.08 5.32
C ASN A 236 8.38 -6.37 4.20
N LYS A 237 8.53 -5.47 3.23
CA LYS A 237 9.49 -5.63 2.13
C LYS A 237 10.94 -5.80 2.61
N GLN A 238 11.35 -5.01 3.61
CA GLN A 238 12.68 -5.10 4.20
C GLN A 238 12.83 -6.39 5.01
N LEU A 239 11.81 -6.75 5.79
CA LEU A 239 11.82 -7.98 6.60
C LEU A 239 11.90 -9.23 5.72
N HIS A 240 11.11 -9.31 4.66
CA HIS A 240 11.08 -10.46 3.76
C HIS A 240 12.36 -10.57 2.93
N SER A 241 13.01 -9.44 2.63
CA SER A 241 14.32 -9.46 1.95
C SER A 241 15.45 -10.04 2.82
N ALA A 242 15.26 -10.09 4.14
CA ALA A 242 16.21 -10.68 5.08
C ALA A 242 15.97 -12.18 5.35
N ASN A 243 14.97 -12.78 4.69
CA ASN A 243 14.71 -14.22 4.80
C ASN A 243 15.84 -15.06 4.19
N VAL A 244 16.03 -16.27 4.72
CA VAL A 244 17.17 -17.12 4.38
C VAL A 244 16.93 -17.89 3.07
N HIS A 245 15.72 -18.40 2.85
CA HIS A 245 15.44 -19.29 1.73
C HIS A 245 14.60 -18.63 0.64
N SER A 246 13.71 -17.69 1.01
CA SER A 246 12.91 -16.99 0.01
C SER A 246 12.43 -15.62 0.45
N CYS A 247 12.44 -14.67 -0.49
CA CYS A 247 11.71 -13.41 -0.37
C CYS A 247 10.18 -13.62 -0.29
N ASN A 248 9.67 -14.80 -0.65
CA ASN A 248 8.29 -15.17 -0.43
C ASN A 248 8.14 -15.71 1.02
N PRO A 249 7.44 -14.98 1.91
CA PRO A 249 7.30 -15.36 3.30
C PRO A 249 6.54 -16.69 3.48
N GLY A 250 5.65 -17.04 2.55
CA GLY A 250 4.94 -18.33 2.59
C GLY A 250 5.87 -19.52 2.37
N LEU A 251 6.80 -19.42 1.42
CA LEU A 251 7.81 -20.47 1.19
C LEU A 251 8.79 -20.56 2.36
N GLU A 252 9.21 -19.42 2.88
CA GLU A 252 10.05 -19.34 4.07
C GLU A 252 9.36 -19.98 5.30
N TYR A 253 8.07 -19.71 5.49
CA TYR A 253 7.29 -20.30 6.58
C TYR A 253 7.21 -21.83 6.47
N ILE A 254 6.88 -22.34 5.28
CA ILE A 254 6.83 -23.79 5.02
C ILE A 254 8.18 -24.44 5.35
N TRP A 255 9.28 -23.79 4.98
CA TRP A 255 10.62 -24.30 5.30
C TRP A 255 10.90 -24.32 6.80
N ARG A 256 10.57 -23.25 7.53
CA ARG A 256 10.72 -23.18 9.00
C ARG A 256 9.88 -24.24 9.71
N GLU A 257 8.66 -24.47 9.25
CA GLU A 257 7.78 -25.50 9.78
C GLU A 257 8.36 -26.91 9.56
N GLU A 258 8.85 -27.19 8.35
CA GLU A 258 9.49 -28.46 8.03
C GLU A 258 10.78 -28.68 8.84
N ALA A 259 11.59 -27.65 9.04
CA ALA A 259 12.78 -27.71 9.89
C ALA A 259 12.41 -28.03 11.35
N ALA A 260 11.37 -27.41 11.89
CA ALA A 260 10.87 -27.70 13.24
C ALA A 260 10.35 -29.14 13.35
N ARG A 261 9.62 -29.63 12.34
CA ARG A 261 9.13 -31.01 12.27
C ARG A 261 10.26 -32.03 12.23
N CYS A 262 11.28 -31.80 11.40
CA CYS A 262 12.46 -32.66 11.33
C CYS A 262 13.23 -32.67 12.66
N ALA A 263 13.42 -31.50 13.28
CA ALA A 263 14.08 -31.39 14.58
C ALA A 263 13.33 -32.19 15.67
N ALA A 264 11.99 -32.11 15.71
CA ALA A 264 11.17 -32.89 16.64
C ALA A 264 11.28 -34.41 16.41
N GLN A 265 11.57 -34.84 15.18
CA GLN A 265 11.78 -36.24 14.80
C GLN A 265 13.25 -36.68 14.89
N GLY A 266 14.18 -35.80 15.28
CA GLY A 266 15.61 -36.08 15.31
C GLY A 266 16.24 -36.29 13.93
N ARG A 267 15.58 -35.85 12.85
CA ARG A 267 16.09 -35.91 11.47
C ARG A 267 16.82 -34.63 11.13
N LYS A 268 17.94 -34.73 10.40
CA LYS A 268 18.62 -33.57 9.85
C LYS A 268 17.94 -33.17 8.55
N LEU A 269 17.48 -31.92 8.47
CA LEU A 269 16.98 -31.35 7.22
C LEU A 269 18.20 -31.01 6.33
N GLU A 270 18.20 -31.52 5.10
CA GLU A 270 19.20 -31.14 4.09
C GLU A 270 18.69 -29.92 3.32
N ASP A 271 19.45 -28.83 3.35
CA ASP A 271 19.16 -27.64 2.55
C ASP A 271 19.71 -27.85 1.13
N THR A 272 18.82 -28.19 0.20
CA THR A 272 19.19 -28.37 -1.21
C THR A 272 19.30 -27.06 -1.98
N PHE A 273 18.86 -25.93 -1.42
CA PHE A 273 18.80 -24.65 -2.13
C PHE A 273 20.09 -23.81 -1.97
N ASN A 274 20.79 -23.96 -0.84
CA ASN A 274 22.01 -23.22 -0.54
C ASN A 274 23.30 -24.07 -0.51
N ASN A 275 23.26 -25.27 -1.08
CA ASN A 275 24.42 -26.16 -1.22
C ASN A 275 25.35 -25.76 -2.37
#